data_AF-A0A521H259-F1
#
_entry.id   AF-A0A521H259-F1
#
_cell.length_a   1.000
_cell.length_b   1.000
_cell.length_c   1.000
_cell.angle_alpha   90.00
_cell.angle_beta   90.00
_cell.angle_gamma   90.00
#
_symmetry.space_group_name_H-M   'P 1'
#
loop_
_entity.id
_entity.type
_entity.pdbx_description
1 polymer ?
#
loop_
_entity_poly.entity_id
_entity_poly.type
_entity_poly.pdbx_seq_one_letter_code
_entity_poly.pdbx_strand_id
1 'polypeptide(L)'
;MLKEDNVSAINWRRLLAWQLDWILCVIFIQIVANFFSIKQLQSAIIPNTGLHLDLILGLTITTHILSLSVPSIDMLIPIAFFLLYRSAMESSKQQGSLGHMFFGLKVTNSLNNRVSFLVSIWRNFLIFISSIVLFLDCWKSLRSTSTWHDRVTKTRTIESSSELKFYRGLLITYICSFGYLAIITEKTRHYVEWLSQYTDAMNSEEIQRQANLIKLFNILCDGVLYMAAFIVAISLFYLLKSLMQNRSKTLVLQQEAYLALAVFLCPPIASIMLGAFSLYILYEQNQALINSIPN
;
A
#
# COMPACT_ATOMS: atom_id res chain seq x y z
N MET A 1 -29.69 -6.26 19.74
CA MET A 1 -29.23 -4.97 19.20
C MET A 1 -27.78 -4.81 19.63
N LEU A 2 -26.81 -4.83 18.70
CA LEU A 2 -25.41 -4.55 19.06
C LEU A 2 -25.33 -3.08 19.46
N LYS A 3 -24.61 -2.75 20.55
CA LYS A 3 -24.32 -1.36 20.90
C LYS A 3 -23.64 -0.68 19.71
N GLU A 4 -24.05 0.55 19.39
CA GLU A 4 -23.50 1.33 18.27
C GLU A 4 -21.97 1.40 18.29
N ASP A 5 -21.37 1.43 19.49
CA ASP A 5 -19.91 1.43 19.68
C ASP A 5 -19.20 0.23 19.03
N ASN A 6 -19.82 -0.95 19.00
CA ASN A 6 -19.22 -2.14 18.37
C ASN A 6 -19.22 -2.06 16.83
N VAL A 7 -20.08 -1.24 16.25
CA VAL A 7 -20.24 -1.13 14.79
C VAL A 7 -19.03 -0.45 14.17
N SER A 8 -18.59 0.67 14.76
CA SER A 8 -17.47 1.44 14.24
C SER A 8 -16.15 0.66 14.30
N ALA A 9 -15.88 -0.03 15.41
CA ALA A 9 -14.66 -0.81 15.59
C ALA A 9 -14.54 -1.94 14.56
N ILE A 10 -15.60 -2.71 14.30
CA ILE A 10 -15.57 -3.79 13.31
C ILE A 10 -15.21 -3.23 11.92
N ASN A 11 -15.74 -2.06 11.56
CA ASN A 11 -15.48 -1.47 10.25
C ASN A 11 -14.04 -0.97 10.11
N TRP A 12 -13.45 -0.40 11.16
CA TRP A 12 -12.01 -0.07 11.17
C TRP A 12 -11.14 -1.32 11.03
N ARG A 13 -11.48 -2.40 11.73
CA ARG A 13 -10.78 -3.68 11.60
C ARG A 13 -10.83 -4.23 10.18
N ARG A 14 -11.96 -4.08 9.50
CA ARG A 14 -12.12 -4.48 8.09
C ARG A 14 -11.23 -3.66 7.16
N LEU A 15 -11.15 -2.35 7.39
CA LEU A 15 -10.29 -1.46 6.62
C LEU A 15 -8.81 -1.81 6.80
N LEU A 16 -8.38 -2.01 8.06
CA LEU A 16 -7.00 -2.41 8.36
C LEU A 16 -6.67 -3.81 7.82
N ALA A 17 -7.61 -4.75 7.89
CA ALA A 17 -7.47 -6.07 7.27
C ALA A 17 -7.25 -5.96 5.76
N TRP A 18 -8.06 -5.14 5.09
CA TRP A 18 -7.93 -4.88 3.66
C TRP A 18 -6.56 -4.26 3.31
N GLN A 19 -6.11 -3.27 4.09
CA GLN A 19 -4.81 -2.64 3.91
C GLN A 19 -3.66 -3.63 4.11
N LEU A 20 -3.73 -4.47 5.14
CA LEU A 20 -2.72 -5.50 5.39
C LEU A 20 -2.63 -6.49 4.24
N ASP A 21 -3.78 -6.99 3.76
CA ASP A 21 -3.79 -7.89 2.59
C ASP A 21 -3.18 -7.22 1.37
N TRP A 22 -3.46 -5.93 1.14
CA TRP A 22 -2.92 -5.20 -0.01
C TRP A 22 -1.40 -5.15 0.04
N ILE A 23 -0.85 -4.78 1.20
CA ILE A 23 0.61 -4.72 1.41
C ILE A 23 1.24 -6.10 1.21
N LEU A 24 0.65 -7.15 1.79
CA LEU A 24 1.15 -8.51 1.62
C LEU A 24 1.16 -8.95 0.16
N CYS A 25 0.10 -8.65 -0.60
CA CYS A 25 0.03 -8.94 -2.02
C CYS A 25 1.07 -8.16 -2.83
N VAL A 26 1.27 -6.87 -2.55
CA VAL A 26 2.28 -6.05 -3.23
C VAL A 26 3.69 -6.59 -2.96
N ILE A 27 4.02 -6.90 -1.70
CA ILE A 27 5.31 -7.50 -1.34
C ILE A 27 5.50 -8.82 -2.09
N PHE A 28 4.49 -9.69 -2.10
CA PHE A 28 4.56 -10.97 -2.82
C PHE A 28 4.80 -10.77 -4.32
N ILE A 29 4.06 -9.88 -4.97
CA ILE A 29 4.21 -9.58 -6.39
C ILE A 29 5.61 -9.04 -6.68
N GLN A 30 6.15 -8.16 -5.84
CA GLN A 30 7.51 -7.63 -6.02
C GLN A 30 8.58 -8.74 -5.89
N ILE A 31 8.45 -9.64 -4.94
CA ILE A 31 9.36 -10.78 -4.78
C ILE A 31 9.33 -11.65 -6.04
N VAL A 32 8.12 -11.95 -6.54
CA VAL A 32 7.95 -12.75 -7.76
C VAL A 32 8.52 -12.03 -8.99
N ALA A 33 8.23 -10.74 -9.16
CA ALA A 33 8.73 -9.94 -10.27
C ALA A 33 10.27 -9.90 -10.27
N ASN A 34 10.90 -9.60 -9.13
CA ASN A 34 12.35 -9.59 -8.99
C ASN A 34 12.97 -10.95 -9.35
N PHE A 35 12.34 -12.05 -8.93
CA PHE A 35 12.81 -13.40 -9.24
C PHE A 35 12.78 -13.69 -10.76
N PHE A 36 11.76 -13.20 -11.49
CA PHE A 36 11.70 -13.34 -12.94
C PHE A 36 12.65 -12.39 -13.67
N SER A 37 12.80 -11.14 -13.21
CA SER A 37 13.72 -10.16 -13.79
C SER A 37 15.18 -10.61 -13.72
N ILE A 38 15.61 -11.20 -12.60
CA ILE A 38 16.97 -11.76 -12.46
C ILE A 38 17.23 -12.85 -13.50
N LYS A 39 16.24 -13.69 -13.80
CA LYS A 39 16.37 -14.75 -14.81
C LYS A 39 16.44 -14.20 -16.24
N GLN A 40 15.69 -13.15 -16.55
CA GLN A 40 15.77 -12.48 -17.84
C GLN A 40 17.14 -11.81 -18.05
N LEU A 41 17.65 -11.10 -17.04
CA LEU A 41 19.00 -10.52 -17.05
C LEU A 41 20.07 -11.60 -17.24
N GLN A 42 19.99 -12.72 -16.53
CA GLN A 42 20.92 -13.84 -16.71
C GLN A 42 20.84 -14.44 -18.11
N SER A 43 19.66 -14.51 -18.72
CA SER A 43 19.51 -15.01 -20.09
C SER A 43 20.01 -14.03 -21.17
N ALA A 44 19.96 -12.73 -20.89
CA ALA A 44 20.43 -11.68 -21.80
C ALA A 44 21.95 -11.44 -21.71
N ILE A 45 22.58 -11.79 -20.58
CA ILE A 45 24.03 -11.67 -20.34
C ILE A 45 24.82 -12.85 -20.96
N ILE A 46 24.14 -13.89 -21.44
CA ILE A 46 24.76 -14.95 -22.25
C ILE A 46 24.95 -14.40 -23.69
N PRO A 47 26.16 -14.51 -24.27
CA PRO A 47 27.02 -13.35 -24.53
C PRO A 47 27.04 -12.98 -26.02
N ASN A 48 26.85 -11.71 -26.39
CA ASN A 48 27.52 -11.14 -27.58
C ASN A 48 27.35 -9.65 -27.87
N THR A 49 26.68 -8.86 -27.02
CA THR A 49 26.60 -7.42 -27.27
C THR A 49 27.23 -6.69 -26.11
N GLY A 50 28.32 -5.95 -26.39
CA GLY A 50 28.95 -5.00 -25.46
C GLY A 50 28.05 -3.81 -25.14
N LEU A 51 26.76 -4.06 -24.94
CA LEU A 51 25.78 -3.08 -24.49
C LEU A 51 26.10 -2.82 -23.01
N HIS A 52 26.54 -1.60 -22.72
CA HIS A 52 26.88 -1.18 -21.36
C HIS A 52 25.72 -1.50 -20.41
N LEU A 53 26.04 -2.26 -19.35
CA LEU A 53 25.14 -2.65 -18.27
C LEU A 53 24.33 -1.46 -17.72
N ASP A 54 24.92 -0.27 -17.78
CA ASP A 54 24.38 0.99 -17.31
C ASP A 54 23.15 1.46 -18.14
N LEU A 55 23.13 1.19 -19.45
CA LEU A 55 21.99 1.52 -20.33
C LEU A 55 20.79 0.59 -20.06
N ILE A 56 21.06 -0.68 -19.78
CA ILE A 56 20.02 -1.67 -19.45
C ILE A 56 19.41 -1.36 -18.08
N LEU A 57 20.24 -1.04 -17.08
CA LEU A 57 19.78 -0.58 -15.77
C LEU A 57 18.92 0.69 -15.90
N GLY A 58 19.38 1.67 -16.67
CA GLY A 58 18.63 2.90 -16.94
C GLY A 58 17.27 2.68 -17.58
N LEU A 59 17.19 1.86 -18.63
CA LEU A 59 15.91 1.52 -19.28
C LEU A 59 14.97 0.76 -18.34
N THR A 60 15.50 -0.12 -17.50
CA THR A 60 14.67 -0.92 -16.59
C THR A 60 14.06 -0.06 -15.48
N ILE A 61 14.82 0.90 -14.95
CA ILE A 61 14.30 1.84 -13.94
C ILE A 61 13.31 2.83 -14.57
N THR A 62 13.61 3.32 -15.78
CA THR A 62 12.74 4.26 -16.50
C THR A 62 11.42 3.62 -16.91
N THR A 63 11.43 2.36 -17.37
CA THR A 63 10.19 1.61 -17.68
C THR A 63 9.38 1.32 -16.43
N HIS A 64 10.03 1.05 -15.28
CA HIS A 64 9.32 0.91 -14.00
C HIS A 64 8.63 2.20 -13.55
N ILE A 65 9.26 3.37 -13.74
CA ILE A 65 8.68 4.66 -13.36
C ILE A 65 7.57 5.08 -14.33
N LEU A 66 7.77 4.92 -15.64
CA LEU A 66 6.74 5.20 -16.66
C LEU A 66 5.53 4.28 -16.56
N SER A 67 5.70 3.03 -16.11
CA SER A 67 4.61 2.10 -15.84
C SER A 67 3.69 2.54 -14.68
N LEU A 68 4.09 3.54 -13.89
CA LEU A 68 3.22 4.16 -12.88
C LEU A 68 2.28 5.22 -13.47
N SER A 69 2.58 5.77 -14.65
CA SER A 69 1.89 6.92 -15.25
C SER A 69 0.88 6.58 -16.36
N VAL A 70 0.95 5.40 -16.96
CA VAL A 70 -0.05 4.90 -17.92
C VAL A 70 -0.65 3.62 -17.33
N PRO A 71 -1.98 3.48 -17.21
CA PRO A 71 -2.60 2.23 -16.79
C PRO A 71 -2.37 1.18 -17.89
N SER A 72 -1.20 0.54 -17.87
CA SER A 72 -0.90 -0.59 -18.74
C SER A 72 -1.71 -1.81 -18.29
N ILE A 73 -1.87 -2.77 -19.19
CA ILE A 73 -2.51 -4.05 -18.88
C ILE A 73 -1.86 -4.74 -17.66
N ASP A 74 -0.59 -4.44 -17.39
CA ASP A 74 0.17 -4.96 -16.25
C ASP A 74 -0.41 -4.50 -14.91
N MET A 75 -1.09 -3.34 -14.84
CA MET A 75 -1.80 -2.90 -13.63
C MET A 75 -3.01 -3.79 -13.29
N LEU A 76 -3.59 -4.49 -14.27
CA LEU A 76 -4.69 -5.41 -14.03
C LEU A 76 -4.22 -6.70 -13.35
N ILE A 77 -2.96 -7.09 -13.52
CA ILE A 77 -2.42 -8.34 -12.96
C ILE A 77 -2.43 -8.30 -11.42
N PRO A 78 -1.89 -7.26 -10.73
CA PRO A 78 -2.00 -7.14 -9.27
C PRO A 78 -3.43 -7.11 -8.76
N ILE A 79 -4.33 -6.42 -9.47
CA ILE A 79 -5.74 -6.32 -9.09
C ILE A 79 -6.41 -7.68 -9.18
N ALA A 80 -6.22 -8.39 -10.30
CA ALA A 80 -6.75 -9.74 -10.50
C ALA A 80 -6.19 -10.72 -9.47
N PHE A 81 -4.87 -10.67 -9.21
CA PHE A 81 -4.23 -11.49 -8.19
C PHE A 81 -4.82 -11.24 -6.80
N PHE A 82 -4.94 -9.98 -6.39
CA PHE A 82 -5.51 -9.61 -5.10
C PHE A 82 -6.96 -10.07 -4.95
N LEU A 83 -7.76 -9.91 -6.00
CA LEU A 83 -9.16 -10.32 -6.04
C LEU A 83 -9.29 -11.84 -5.90
N LEU A 84 -8.48 -12.61 -6.64
CA LEU A 84 -8.46 -14.07 -6.59
C LEU A 84 -7.96 -14.58 -5.23
N TYR A 85 -6.87 -14.02 -4.72
CA TYR A 85 -6.30 -14.36 -3.41
C TYR A 85 -7.35 -14.19 -2.30
N ARG A 86 -7.97 -13.01 -2.19
CA ARG A 86 -8.96 -12.76 -1.14
C ARG A 86 -10.18 -13.65 -1.32
N SER A 87 -10.60 -13.89 -2.54
CA SER A 87 -11.79 -14.69 -2.80
C SER A 87 -11.58 -16.18 -2.50
N ALA A 88 -10.40 -16.71 -2.80
CA ALA A 88 -10.00 -18.07 -2.43
C ALA A 88 -9.94 -18.22 -0.90
N MET A 89 -9.35 -17.24 -0.21
CA MET A 89 -9.21 -17.28 1.25
C MET A 89 -10.53 -17.07 1.99
N GLU A 90 -11.37 -16.13 1.57
CA GLU A 90 -12.69 -15.89 2.19
C GLU A 90 -13.67 -17.05 1.96
N SER A 91 -13.53 -17.79 0.86
CA SER A 91 -14.32 -19.01 0.59
C SER A 91 -13.69 -20.30 1.11
N SER A 92 -12.53 -20.22 1.76
CA SER A 92 -11.85 -21.36 2.40
C SER A 92 -12.49 -21.74 3.75
N LYS A 93 -12.00 -22.82 4.38
CA LYS A 93 -12.46 -23.23 5.73
C LYS A 93 -12.18 -22.16 6.80
N GLN A 94 -11.21 -21.29 6.54
CA GLN A 94 -10.80 -20.22 7.44
C GLN A 94 -11.75 -19.02 7.37
N GLN A 95 -12.53 -18.89 6.29
CA GLN A 95 -13.56 -17.87 6.10
C GLN A 95 -13.02 -16.43 6.25
N GLY A 96 -11.80 -16.17 5.81
CA GLY A 96 -11.19 -14.84 5.90
C GLY A 96 -9.87 -14.83 5.15
N SER A 97 -9.45 -13.68 4.66
CA SER A 97 -8.07 -13.47 4.19
C SER A 97 -7.10 -13.41 5.37
N LEU A 98 -5.79 -13.39 5.09
CA LEU A 98 -4.78 -13.25 6.13
C LEU A 98 -5.02 -11.99 6.97
N GLY A 99 -5.29 -10.85 6.32
CA GLY A 99 -5.67 -9.61 6.99
C GLY A 99 -6.85 -9.80 7.93
N HIS A 100 -7.94 -10.41 7.46
CA HIS A 100 -9.10 -10.69 8.32
C HIS A 100 -8.71 -11.56 9.51
N MET A 101 -7.93 -12.63 9.30
CA MET A 101 -7.50 -13.52 10.40
C MET A 101 -6.65 -12.80 11.45
N PHE A 102 -5.75 -11.91 11.02
CA PHE A 102 -4.94 -11.09 11.91
C PHE A 102 -5.81 -10.18 12.78
N PHE A 103 -6.83 -9.55 12.20
CA PHE A 103 -7.77 -8.69 12.94
C PHE A 103 -8.92 -9.46 13.60
N GLY A 104 -8.88 -10.80 13.58
CA GLY A 104 -9.87 -11.64 14.23
C GLY A 104 -11.24 -11.65 13.55
N LEU A 105 -11.30 -11.37 12.26
CA LEU A 105 -12.53 -11.28 11.47
C LEU A 105 -12.77 -12.55 10.64
N LYS A 106 -14.04 -12.83 10.37
CA LYS A 106 -14.50 -13.83 9.40
C LYS A 106 -15.59 -13.26 8.51
N VAL A 107 -15.63 -13.72 7.27
CA VAL A 107 -16.65 -13.42 6.26
C VAL A 107 -17.57 -14.62 6.14
N THR A 108 -18.86 -14.40 6.39
CA THR A 108 -19.89 -15.46 6.34
C THR A 108 -21.07 -15.00 5.51
N ASN A 109 -21.90 -15.94 5.08
CA ASN A 109 -23.22 -15.59 4.54
C ASN A 109 -24.19 -15.17 5.67
N SER A 110 -25.41 -14.82 5.30
CA SER A 110 -26.49 -14.47 6.24
C SER A 110 -26.81 -15.57 7.27
N LEU A 111 -26.52 -16.83 6.96
CA LEU A 111 -26.72 -18.01 7.81
C LEU A 111 -25.47 -18.40 8.61
N ASN A 112 -24.43 -17.56 8.67
CA ASN A 112 -23.12 -17.86 9.27
C ASN A 112 -22.31 -18.99 8.61
N ASN A 113 -22.75 -19.48 7.45
CA ASN A 113 -22.02 -20.48 6.71
C ASN A 113 -20.91 -19.83 5.87
N ARG A 114 -19.98 -20.67 5.41
CA ARG A 114 -18.93 -20.30 4.47
C ARG A 114 -19.51 -19.75 3.17
N VAL A 115 -18.90 -18.67 2.68
CA VAL A 115 -19.29 -18.04 1.41
C VAL A 115 -18.74 -18.86 0.24
N SER A 116 -19.51 -18.99 -0.84
CA SER A 116 -19.02 -19.65 -2.05
C SER A 116 -17.98 -18.77 -2.77
N PHE A 117 -17.07 -19.38 -3.52
CA PHE A 117 -16.00 -18.67 -4.22
C PHE A 117 -16.53 -17.56 -5.14
N LEU A 118 -17.57 -17.84 -5.94
CA LEU A 118 -18.16 -16.84 -6.84
C LEU A 118 -18.80 -15.66 -6.10
N VAL A 119 -19.48 -15.91 -4.97
CA VAL A 119 -20.05 -14.83 -4.15
C VAL A 119 -18.93 -13.99 -3.52
N SER A 120 -17.82 -14.63 -3.12
CA SER A 120 -16.66 -13.92 -2.60
C SER A 120 -15.93 -13.10 -3.68
N ILE A 121 -15.78 -13.61 -4.90
CA ILE A 121 -15.31 -12.84 -6.07
C ILE A 121 -16.16 -11.59 -6.27
N TRP A 122 -17.48 -11.77 -6.33
CA TRP A 122 -18.40 -10.64 -6.56
C TRP A 122 -18.32 -9.62 -5.42
N ARG A 123 -18.24 -10.08 -4.17
CA ARG A 123 -18.04 -9.22 -3.00
C ARG A 123 -16.76 -8.40 -3.12
N ASN A 124 -15.63 -9.04 -3.44
CA ASN A 124 -14.34 -8.37 -3.54
C ASN A 124 -14.28 -7.40 -4.73
N PHE A 125 -14.93 -7.74 -5.84
CA PHE A 125 -15.10 -6.84 -6.97
C PHE A 125 -15.91 -5.58 -6.60
N LEU A 126 -17.02 -5.75 -5.88
CA LEU A 126 -17.84 -4.63 -5.40
C LEU A 126 -17.10 -3.72 -4.42
N ILE A 127 -16.14 -4.25 -3.64
CA ILE A 127 -15.25 -3.41 -2.81
C ILE A 127 -14.46 -2.44 -3.69
N PHE A 128 -13.88 -2.90 -4.81
CA PHE A 128 -13.17 -2.03 -5.74
C PHE A 128 -14.10 -0.96 -6.34
N ILE A 129 -15.29 -1.35 -6.81
CA ILE A 129 -16.27 -0.38 -7.33
C ILE A 129 -16.62 0.67 -6.27
N SER A 130 -16.91 0.23 -5.04
CA SER A 130 -17.26 1.13 -3.93
C SER A 130 -16.13 2.08 -3.54
N SER A 131 -14.87 1.65 -3.72
CA SER A 131 -13.70 2.49 -3.46
C SER A 131 -13.51 3.57 -4.53
N ILE A 132 -13.84 3.28 -5.80
CA ILE A 132 -13.78 4.21 -6.92
C ILE A 132 -14.91 5.26 -6.81
N VAL A 133 -16.12 4.82 -6.49
CA VAL A 133 -17.32 5.68 -6.47
C VAL A 133 -17.49 6.36 -5.10
N LEU A 134 -16.50 7.15 -4.64
CA LEU A 134 -16.65 8.12 -3.52
C LEU A 134 -16.86 7.55 -2.11
N PHE A 135 -15.98 6.67 -1.60
CA PHE A 135 -15.95 6.31 -0.17
C PHE A 135 -17.34 5.94 0.43
N LEU A 136 -18.29 5.49 -0.40
CA LEU A 136 -19.68 5.28 -0.01
C LEU A 136 -19.79 4.25 1.11
N ASP A 137 -18.85 3.31 1.13
CA ASP A 137 -18.70 2.34 2.19
C ASP A 137 -18.15 2.95 3.47
N CYS A 138 -17.20 3.89 3.45
CA CYS A 138 -16.75 4.57 4.66
C CYS A 138 -17.90 5.32 5.35
N TRP A 139 -18.64 6.15 4.60
CA TRP A 139 -19.73 6.94 5.18
C TRP A 139 -20.85 6.05 5.78
N LYS A 140 -21.25 5.00 5.07
CA LYS A 140 -22.29 4.07 5.56
C LYS A 140 -21.78 3.14 6.65
N SER A 141 -20.49 2.78 6.64
CA SER A 141 -19.89 1.96 7.70
C SER A 141 -19.90 2.65 9.06
N LEU A 142 -19.94 3.99 9.12
CA LEU A 142 -20.08 4.71 10.39
C LEU A 142 -21.40 4.42 11.10
N ARG A 143 -22.43 3.93 10.39
CA ARG A 143 -23.79 3.75 10.93
C ARG A 143 -24.32 2.31 10.85
N SER A 144 -23.58 1.38 10.25
CA SER A 144 -24.04 0.01 10.00
C SER A 144 -22.89 -1.00 10.01
N THR A 145 -23.14 -2.18 10.59
CA THR A 145 -22.19 -3.30 10.56
C THR A 145 -22.07 -3.93 9.18
N SER A 146 -23.07 -3.72 8.32
CA SER A 146 -23.10 -4.17 6.94
C SER A 146 -22.74 -3.02 6.00
N THR A 147 -21.72 -3.25 5.18
CA THR A 147 -21.33 -2.36 4.07
C THR A 147 -22.28 -2.53 2.89
N TRP A 148 -22.13 -1.72 1.85
CA TRP A 148 -22.91 -1.86 0.63
C TRP A 148 -22.63 -3.20 -0.06
N HIS A 149 -21.35 -3.57 -0.24
CA HIS A 149 -20.96 -4.84 -0.86
C HIS A 149 -21.47 -6.07 -0.09
N ASP A 150 -21.52 -6.00 1.23
CA ASP A 150 -22.08 -7.07 2.08
C ASP A 150 -23.57 -7.28 1.81
N ARG A 151 -24.35 -6.19 1.71
CA ARG A 151 -25.80 -6.26 1.46
C ARG A 151 -26.12 -6.82 0.08
N VAL A 152 -25.40 -6.35 -0.95
CA VAL A 152 -25.57 -6.83 -2.33
C VAL A 152 -25.30 -8.33 -2.40
N THR A 153 -24.28 -8.82 -1.67
CA THR A 153 -23.87 -10.23 -1.71
C THR A 153 -24.53 -11.09 -0.64
N LYS A 154 -25.38 -10.53 0.22
CA LYS A 154 -25.96 -11.20 1.40
C LYS A 154 -24.89 -11.85 2.29
N THR A 155 -23.75 -11.18 2.41
CA THR A 155 -22.64 -11.58 3.29
C THR A 155 -22.56 -10.65 4.49
N ARG A 156 -21.79 -11.06 5.50
CA ARG A 156 -21.45 -10.22 6.65
C ARG A 156 -20.06 -10.55 7.15
N THR A 157 -19.42 -9.56 7.76
CA THR A 157 -18.19 -9.77 8.51
C THR A 157 -18.54 -9.89 9.99
N ILE A 158 -18.04 -10.93 10.64
CA ILE A 158 -18.24 -11.19 12.08
C ILE A 158 -16.89 -11.23 12.79
N GLU A 159 -16.89 -10.84 14.06
CA GLU A 159 -15.74 -11.01 14.93
C GLU A 159 -15.64 -12.46 15.38
N SER A 160 -14.44 -13.01 15.37
CA SER A 160 -14.15 -14.42 15.64
C SER A 160 -13.15 -14.63 16.78
N SER A 161 -12.52 -13.58 17.31
CA SER A 161 -11.48 -13.72 18.31
C SER A 161 -11.19 -12.45 19.13
N SER A 162 -10.34 -12.59 20.14
CA SER A 162 -10.03 -11.59 21.16
C SER A 162 -9.30 -10.34 20.65
N GLU A 163 -9.42 -9.25 21.42
CA GLU A 163 -8.75 -7.95 21.25
C GLU A 163 -7.22 -8.08 21.07
N LEU A 164 -6.59 -9.09 21.66
CA LEU A 164 -5.15 -9.34 21.49
C LEU A 164 -4.77 -9.57 20.02
N LYS A 165 -5.62 -10.24 19.24
CA LYS A 165 -5.36 -10.44 17.80
C LYS A 165 -5.45 -9.13 17.04
N PHE A 166 -6.42 -8.27 17.36
CA PHE A 166 -6.52 -6.93 16.78
C PHE A 166 -5.20 -6.16 16.89
N TYR A 167 -4.62 -6.11 18.09
CA TYR A 167 -3.36 -5.38 18.30
C TYR A 167 -2.15 -5.99 17.60
N ARG A 168 -2.09 -7.32 17.53
CA ARG A 168 -1.07 -8.01 16.74
C ARG A 168 -1.21 -7.71 15.25
N GLY A 169 -2.45 -7.73 14.75
CA GLY A 169 -2.75 -7.34 13.37
C GLY A 169 -2.33 -5.90 13.09
N LEU A 170 -2.65 -4.98 13.99
CA LEU A 170 -2.26 -3.57 13.88
C LEU A 170 -0.74 -3.42 13.81
N LEU A 171 0.01 -4.04 14.73
CA LEU A 171 1.47 -4.02 14.74
C LEU A 171 2.08 -4.59 13.44
N ILE A 172 1.52 -5.69 12.93
CA ILE A 172 1.98 -6.29 11.67
C ILE A 172 1.70 -5.35 10.49
N THR A 173 0.50 -4.77 10.41
CA THR A 173 0.17 -3.75 9.41
C THR A 173 1.15 -2.59 9.46
N TYR A 174 1.51 -2.12 10.66
CA TYR A 174 2.55 -1.11 10.84
C TYR A 174 3.88 -1.58 10.25
N ILE A 175 4.44 -2.69 10.73
CA ILE A 175 5.75 -3.18 10.28
C ILE A 175 5.78 -3.34 8.76
N CYS A 176 4.75 -3.93 8.17
CA CYS A 176 4.65 -4.12 6.72
C CYS A 176 4.51 -2.79 5.96
N SER A 177 3.70 -1.85 6.43
CA SER A 177 3.54 -0.53 5.78
C SER A 177 4.84 0.27 5.79
N PHE A 178 5.57 0.23 6.91
CA PHE A 178 6.84 0.93 7.07
C PHE A 178 7.96 0.29 6.28
N GLY A 179 8.07 -1.03 6.32
CA GLY A 179 9.03 -1.75 5.48
C GLY A 179 8.78 -1.45 4.00
N TYR A 180 7.52 -1.42 3.57
CA TYR A 180 7.15 -1.06 2.21
C TYR A 180 7.53 0.38 1.84
N LEU A 181 7.22 1.35 2.71
CA LEU A 181 7.57 2.75 2.50
C LEU A 181 9.09 2.94 2.41
N ALA A 182 9.86 2.31 3.31
CA ALA A 182 11.31 2.35 3.30
C ALA A 182 11.90 1.79 1.99
N ILE A 183 11.36 0.68 1.49
CA ILE A 183 11.79 0.10 0.20
C ILE A 183 11.53 1.07 -0.95
N ILE A 184 10.36 1.73 -0.98
CA ILE A 184 10.06 2.74 -2.02
C ILE A 184 11.05 3.90 -1.92
N THR A 185 11.26 4.43 -0.73
CA THR A 185 12.20 5.53 -0.51
C THR A 185 13.61 5.17 -0.99
N GLU A 186 14.11 3.98 -0.67
CA GLU A 186 15.44 3.52 -1.11
C GLU A 186 15.53 3.40 -2.63
N LYS A 187 14.53 2.78 -3.27
CA LYS A 187 14.49 2.67 -4.73
C LYS A 187 14.48 4.05 -5.40
N THR A 188 13.75 4.99 -4.82
CA THR A 188 13.69 6.35 -5.36
C THR A 188 15.02 7.07 -5.18
N ARG A 189 15.69 6.89 -4.04
CA ARG A 189 17.05 7.42 -3.80
C ARG A 189 18.05 6.89 -4.82
N HIS A 190 18.09 5.58 -5.04
CA HIS A 190 18.98 4.98 -6.05
C HIS A 190 18.68 5.46 -7.47
N TYR A 191 17.41 5.63 -7.83
CA TYR A 191 17.06 6.19 -9.15
C TYR A 191 17.58 7.62 -9.30
N VAL A 192 17.42 8.42 -8.25
CA VAL A 192 17.87 9.80 -8.20
C VAL A 192 19.41 9.90 -8.27
N GLU A 193 20.13 9.04 -7.54
CA GLU A 193 21.60 8.92 -7.63
C GLU A 193 22.05 8.48 -9.03
N TRP A 194 21.38 7.47 -9.60
CA TRP A 194 21.64 7.02 -10.97
C TRP A 194 21.47 8.17 -11.97
N LEU A 195 20.37 8.93 -11.89
CA LEU A 195 20.14 10.10 -12.74
C LEU A 195 21.28 11.13 -12.63
N SER A 196 21.77 11.38 -11.41
CA SER A 196 22.85 12.35 -11.19
C SER A 196 24.13 12.01 -11.95
N GLN A 197 24.45 10.72 -12.13
CA GLN A 197 25.65 10.27 -12.84
C GLN A 197 25.61 10.56 -14.35
N TYR A 198 24.42 10.69 -14.94
CA TYR A 198 24.27 11.06 -16.36
C TYR A 198 24.13 12.57 -16.56
N THR A 199 23.97 13.32 -15.46
CA THR A 199 23.79 14.77 -15.54
C THR A 199 25.12 15.48 -15.83
N ASP A 200 26.27 14.86 -15.57
CA ASP A 200 27.62 15.40 -15.86
C ASP A 200 27.87 15.79 -17.33
N ALA A 201 26.99 15.39 -18.25
CA ALA A 201 27.01 15.78 -19.66
C ALA A 201 26.26 17.09 -19.98
N MET A 202 25.51 17.67 -19.03
CA MET A 202 24.71 18.90 -19.19
C MET A 202 25.45 20.16 -18.65
N ASN A 203 24.92 21.35 -18.93
CA ASN A 203 25.57 22.63 -18.59
C ASN A 203 25.66 22.84 -17.06
N SER A 204 26.75 23.47 -16.57
CA SER A 204 27.11 23.46 -15.13
C SER A 204 26.07 24.07 -14.16
N GLU A 205 25.26 25.04 -14.58
CA GLU A 205 24.26 25.68 -13.74
C GLU A 205 22.99 24.83 -13.56
N GLU A 206 22.55 24.16 -14.63
CA GLU A 206 21.35 23.31 -14.60
C GLU A 206 21.62 22.02 -13.81
N ILE A 207 22.84 21.48 -13.89
CA ILE A 207 23.31 20.36 -13.04
C ILE A 207 23.18 20.75 -11.56
N GLN A 208 23.69 21.92 -11.18
CA GLN A 208 23.66 22.38 -9.80
C GLN A 208 22.22 22.53 -9.29
N ARG A 209 21.31 23.01 -10.15
CA ARG A 209 19.88 23.11 -9.84
C ARG A 209 19.25 21.73 -9.63
N GLN A 210 19.51 20.77 -10.52
CA GLN A 210 19.01 19.40 -10.39
C GLN A 210 19.58 18.69 -9.16
N ALA A 211 20.88 18.81 -8.89
CA ALA A 211 21.51 18.26 -7.69
C ALA A 211 20.88 18.82 -6.39
N ASN A 212 20.56 20.11 -6.36
CA ASN A 212 19.86 20.74 -5.24
C ASN A 212 18.43 20.22 -5.08
N LEU A 213 17.69 20.02 -6.18
CA LEU A 213 16.34 19.43 -6.16
C LEU A 213 16.36 17.98 -5.65
N ILE A 214 17.35 17.20 -6.10
CA ILE A 214 17.61 15.83 -5.66
C ILE A 214 17.90 15.78 -4.16
N LYS A 215 18.79 16.66 -3.68
CA LYS A 215 19.12 16.74 -2.25
C LYS A 215 17.90 17.13 -1.41
N LEU A 216 17.12 18.10 -1.87
CA LEU A 216 15.88 18.51 -1.22
C LEU A 216 14.87 17.35 -1.18
N PHE A 217 14.75 16.59 -2.27
CA PHE A 217 13.89 15.42 -2.33
C PHE A 217 14.29 14.34 -1.33
N ASN A 218 15.58 14.00 -1.24
CA ASN A 218 16.06 13.03 -0.27
C ASN A 218 15.77 13.47 1.18
N ILE A 219 15.95 14.77 1.48
CA ILE A 219 15.60 15.33 2.80
C ILE A 219 14.09 15.20 3.07
N LEU A 220 13.24 15.46 2.08
CA LEU A 220 11.78 15.30 2.20
C LEU A 220 11.39 13.83 2.42
N CYS A 221 11.97 12.91 1.65
CA CYS A 221 11.80 11.46 1.81
C CYS A 221 12.13 11.01 3.23
N ASP A 222 13.31 11.39 3.73
CA ASP A 222 13.76 11.04 5.06
C ASP A 222 12.84 11.67 6.12
N GLY A 223 12.45 12.94 5.95
CA GLY A 223 11.51 13.62 6.83
C GLY A 223 10.15 12.93 6.92
N VAL A 224 9.61 12.50 5.78
CA VAL A 224 8.36 11.71 5.72
C VAL A 224 8.52 10.37 6.42
N LEU A 225 9.64 9.66 6.19
CA LEU A 225 9.92 8.38 6.83
C LEU A 225 10.05 8.53 8.36
N TYR A 226 10.77 9.55 8.84
CA TYR A 226 10.92 9.84 10.26
C TYR A 226 9.61 10.27 10.92
N MET A 227 8.83 11.13 10.27
CA MET A 227 7.50 11.53 10.78
C MET A 227 6.58 10.32 10.89
N ALA A 228 6.58 9.48 9.87
CA ALA A 228 5.82 8.25 9.88
C ALA A 228 6.31 7.34 11.02
N ALA A 229 7.62 7.13 11.19
CA ALA A 229 8.19 6.29 12.24
C ALA A 229 7.85 6.83 13.64
N PHE A 230 7.85 8.15 13.82
CA PHE A 230 7.43 8.82 15.04
C PHE A 230 5.96 8.56 15.35
N ILE A 231 5.07 8.63 14.36
CA ILE A 231 3.64 8.27 14.51
C ILE A 231 3.51 6.81 14.94
N VAL A 232 4.29 5.88 14.38
CA VAL A 232 4.29 4.47 14.86
C VAL A 232 4.72 4.37 16.29
N ALA A 233 5.81 5.03 16.67
CA ALA A 233 6.34 4.97 18.03
C ALA A 233 5.30 5.46 19.04
N ILE A 234 4.63 6.59 18.74
CA ILE A 234 3.52 7.11 19.54
C ILE A 234 2.37 6.10 19.62
N SER A 235 1.97 5.55 18.47
CA SER A 235 0.88 4.58 18.39
C SER A 235 1.18 3.31 19.19
N LEU A 236 2.41 2.80 19.10
CA LEU A 236 2.89 1.66 19.87
C LEU A 236 2.93 1.97 21.36
N PHE A 237 3.36 3.16 21.74
CA PHE A 237 3.35 3.61 23.13
C PHE A 237 1.93 3.66 23.71
N TYR A 238 0.97 4.26 23.00
CA TYR A 238 -0.43 4.29 23.42
C TYR A 238 -1.05 2.89 23.50
N LEU A 239 -0.70 2.02 22.55
CA LEU A 239 -1.09 0.63 22.56
C LEU A 239 -0.59 -0.09 23.82
N LEU A 240 0.71 -0.01 24.10
CA LEU A 240 1.31 -0.64 25.29
C LEU A 240 0.69 -0.08 26.57
N LYS A 241 0.47 1.24 26.63
CA LYS A 241 -0.20 1.90 27.75
C LYS A 241 -1.63 1.38 27.94
N SER A 242 -2.40 1.21 26.86
CA SER A 242 -3.76 0.65 26.91
C SER A 242 -3.76 -0.77 27.47
N LEU A 243 -2.85 -1.63 26.96
CA LEU A 243 -2.69 -3.00 27.41
C LEU A 243 -2.34 -3.09 28.91
N MET A 244 -1.52 -2.17 29.40
CA MET A 244 -1.14 -2.11 30.82
C MET A 244 -2.25 -1.60 31.74
N GLN A 245 -3.13 -0.72 31.25
CA GLN A 245 -4.08 -0.01 32.09
C GLN A 245 -5.38 -0.78 32.40
N ASN A 246 -5.63 -1.93 31.77
CA ASN A 246 -6.82 -2.78 31.97
C ASN A 246 -8.13 -1.96 32.08
N ARG A 247 -8.22 -0.86 31.33
CA ARG A 247 -9.33 0.12 31.40
C ARG A 247 -10.54 -0.37 30.62
N SER A 248 -11.71 0.17 30.96
CA SER A 248 -12.98 -0.19 30.34
C SER A 248 -12.95 -0.05 28.81
N LYS A 249 -13.55 -1.05 28.14
CA LYS A 249 -13.50 -1.28 26.68
C LYS A 249 -13.89 -0.09 25.80
N THR A 250 -14.72 0.82 26.30
CA THR A 250 -15.29 1.93 25.52
C THR A 250 -14.30 3.04 25.21
N LEU A 251 -13.40 3.41 26.14
CA LEU A 251 -12.44 4.49 25.90
C LEU A 251 -11.32 4.06 24.94
N VAL A 252 -11.04 2.75 24.93
CA VAL A 252 -10.04 2.10 24.08
C VAL A 252 -10.46 2.16 22.60
N LEU A 253 -11.73 1.87 22.31
CA LEU A 253 -12.27 1.85 20.94
C LEU A 253 -12.13 3.19 20.18
N GLN A 254 -12.35 4.31 20.85
CA GLN A 254 -12.31 5.63 20.20
C GLN A 254 -10.86 6.06 19.89
N GLN A 255 -9.91 5.73 20.76
CA GLN A 255 -8.47 5.94 20.50
C GLN A 255 -7.95 5.02 19.39
N GLU A 256 -8.43 3.78 19.32
CA GLU A 256 -8.10 2.83 18.24
C GLU A 256 -8.50 3.34 16.86
N ALA A 257 -9.64 4.04 16.74
CA ALA A 257 -10.10 4.60 15.47
C ALA A 257 -9.17 5.71 14.95
N TYR A 258 -8.72 6.62 15.81
CA TYR A 258 -7.77 7.67 15.41
C TYR A 258 -6.39 7.10 15.04
N LEU A 259 -5.93 6.10 15.80
CA LEU A 259 -4.70 5.38 15.47
C LEU A 259 -4.81 4.70 14.11
N ALA A 260 -5.88 3.94 13.88
CA ALA A 260 -6.13 3.24 12.62
C ALA A 260 -6.21 4.21 11.43
N LEU A 261 -6.86 5.37 11.62
CA LEU A 261 -6.94 6.40 10.60
C LEU A 261 -5.56 6.97 10.25
N ALA A 262 -4.71 7.23 11.25
CA ALA A 262 -3.35 7.70 11.00
C ALA A 262 -2.54 6.67 10.19
N VAL A 263 -2.63 5.37 10.52
CA VAL A 263 -2.00 4.28 9.73
C VAL A 263 -2.49 4.23 8.31
N PHE A 264 -3.80 4.44 8.13
CA PHE A 264 -4.42 4.33 6.83
C PHE A 264 -4.04 5.51 5.94
N LEU A 265 -3.99 6.73 6.48
CA LEU A 265 -3.77 7.95 5.71
C LEU A 265 -2.29 8.28 5.49
N CYS A 266 -1.40 7.98 6.44
CA CYS A 266 0.00 8.41 6.32
C CYS A 266 0.71 7.85 5.09
N PRO A 267 0.68 6.52 4.82
CA PRO A 267 1.41 5.95 3.68
C PRO A 267 0.87 6.42 2.31
N PRO A 268 -0.45 6.49 2.06
CA PRO A 268 -0.98 7.07 0.82
C PRO A 268 -0.63 8.56 0.65
N ILE A 269 -0.77 9.38 1.69
CA ILE A 269 -0.41 10.81 1.63
C ILE A 269 1.08 10.96 1.31
N ALA A 270 1.94 10.24 2.03
CA ALA A 270 3.37 10.17 1.76
C ALA A 270 3.67 9.78 0.31
N SER A 271 3.03 8.72 -0.19
CA SER A 271 3.23 8.23 -1.57
C SER A 271 2.76 9.24 -2.62
N ILE A 272 1.63 9.93 -2.40
CA ILE A 272 1.13 10.98 -3.28
C ILE A 272 2.10 12.16 -3.31
N MET A 273 2.57 12.61 -2.15
CA MET A 273 3.54 13.71 -2.05
C MET A 273 4.85 13.36 -2.76
N LEU A 274 5.38 12.15 -2.53
CA LEU A 274 6.59 11.65 -3.19
C LEU A 274 6.40 11.56 -4.71
N GLY A 275 5.28 10.99 -5.17
CA GLY A 275 4.97 10.87 -6.60
C GLY A 275 4.83 12.23 -7.30
N ALA A 276 4.14 13.18 -6.68
CA ALA A 276 3.99 14.53 -7.21
C ALA A 276 5.33 15.25 -7.34
N PHE A 277 6.22 15.07 -6.36
CA PHE A 277 7.55 15.67 -6.41
C PHE A 277 8.44 15.00 -7.47
N SER A 278 8.42 13.67 -7.59
CA SER A 278 9.14 12.96 -8.65
C SER A 278 8.69 13.39 -10.05
N LEU A 279 7.39 13.60 -10.26
CA LEU A 279 6.85 14.14 -11.52
C LEU A 279 7.32 15.57 -11.79
N TYR A 280 7.42 16.40 -10.76
CA TYR A 280 7.95 17.75 -10.88
C TYR A 280 9.42 17.76 -11.31
N ILE A 281 10.26 16.91 -10.71
CA ILE A 281 11.67 16.74 -11.13
C ILE A 281 11.73 16.31 -12.60
N LEU A 282 10.94 15.31 -12.99
CA LEU A 282 10.91 14.82 -14.37
C LEU A 282 10.47 15.90 -15.37
N TYR A 283 9.52 16.74 -14.99
CA TYR A 283 9.08 17.87 -15.79
C TYR A 283 10.20 18.89 -16.02
N GLU A 284 10.90 19.31 -14.97
CA GLU A 284 12.03 20.26 -15.08
C GLU A 284 13.16 19.68 -15.95
N GLN A 285 13.47 18.39 -15.79
CA GLN A 285 14.46 17.70 -16.63
C GLN A 285 14.07 17.68 -18.11
N ASN A 286 12.79 17.42 -18.41
CA ASN A 286 12.31 17.41 -19.79
C ASN A 286 12.36 18.81 -20.43
N GLN A 287 12.05 19.86 -19.66
CA GLN A 287 12.20 21.25 -20.12
C GLN A 287 13.65 21.61 -20.41
N ALA A 288 14.58 21.23 -19.52
CA ALA A 288 16.01 21.44 -19.73
C ALA A 288 16.51 20.73 -21.00
N LEU A 289 16.06 19.51 -21.26
CA LEU A 289 16.41 18.76 -22.47
C LEU A 289 15.88 19.44 -23.73
N ILE A 290 14.60 19.86 -23.75
CA ILE A 290 14.00 20.56 -24.89
C ILE A 290 14.78 21.85 -25.21
N ASN A 291 15.15 22.62 -24.20
CA ASN A 291 15.91 23.86 -24.36
C ASN A 291 17.36 23.65 -24.83
N SER A 292 17.89 22.44 -24.69
CA SER A 292 19.25 22.09 -25.12
C SER A 292 19.36 21.71 -26.61
N ILE A 293 18.23 21.49 -27.29
CA ILE A 293 18.21 21.16 -28.72
C ILE A 293 18.47 22.45 -29.52
N PRO A 294 19.57 22.55 -30.28
CA PRO A 294 19.84 23.73 -31.10
C PRO A 294 18.75 23.89 -32.17
N ASN A 295 18.23 25.11 -32.29
CA ASN A 295 17.25 25.50 -33.34
C ASN A 295 17.84 25.41 -34.75
#